data_AF-A0A2H0B963-F1
#
_entry.id   AF-A0A2H0B963-F1
#
_cell.length_a   1.000
_cell.length_b   1.000
_cell.length_c   1.000
_cell.angle_alpha   90.00
_cell.angle_beta   90.00
_cell.angle_gamma   90.00
#
_symmetry.space_group_name_H-M   'P 1'
#
loop_
_entity.id
_entity.type
_entity.pdbx_description
1 polymer ?
#
loop_
_entity_poly.entity_id
_entity_poly.type
_entity_poly.pdbx_seq_one_letter_code
_entity_poly.pdbx_strand_id
1 'polypeptide(L)'
;MIALAPIVDLRHKEIFASLKEIIKTVNKGSVITIDNGVEILAKLNKHDKYFNITDPLLIEQLWKCPIKQLPMYIEKSLVSINKQNKEIYQSIIEKRKLECKNDSQVKRLDKSLKQINKL
;
A
#
# COMPACT_ATOMS: atom_id res chain seq x y z
N MET A 1 4.25 -9.60 -12.09
CA MET A 1 3.51 -9.01 -10.95
C MET A 1 2.03 -8.79 -11.25
N ILE A 2 1.66 -8.33 -12.46
CA ILE A 2 0.26 -8.09 -12.87
C ILE A 2 -0.66 -9.28 -12.60
N ALA A 3 -0.27 -10.50 -12.99
CA ALA A 3 -1.09 -11.70 -12.74
C ALA A 3 -1.11 -12.13 -11.25
N LEU A 4 -0.11 -11.73 -10.46
CA LEU A 4 -0.01 -12.09 -9.04
C LEU A 4 -0.94 -11.25 -8.16
N ALA A 5 -1.08 -9.95 -8.44
CA ALA A 5 -1.93 -9.03 -7.69
C ALA A 5 -3.42 -9.44 -7.58
N PRO A 6 -4.11 -9.88 -8.64
CA PRO A 6 -5.52 -10.31 -8.55
C PRO A 6 -5.69 -11.66 -7.85
N ILE A 7 -4.68 -12.55 -7.88
CA ILE A 7 -4.79 -13.89 -7.29
C ILE A 7 -4.41 -13.95 -5.81
N VAL A 8 -3.91 -12.87 -5.20
CA VAL A 8 -3.50 -12.86 -3.79
C VAL A 8 -4.64 -13.29 -2.89
N ASP A 9 -5.85 -12.81 -3.14
CA ASP A 9 -7.02 -13.14 -2.31
C ASP A 9 -7.37 -14.64 -2.35
N LEU A 10 -7.02 -15.32 -3.44
CA LEU A 10 -7.26 -16.75 -3.64
C LEU A 10 -6.09 -17.62 -3.14
N ARG A 11 -4.85 -17.14 -3.27
CA ARG A 11 -3.60 -17.89 -3.06
C ARG A 11 -2.62 -17.18 -2.11
N HIS A 12 -3.16 -16.52 -1.08
CA HIS A 12 -2.36 -15.67 -0.18
C HIS A 12 -1.22 -16.43 0.52
N LYS A 13 -1.40 -17.73 0.80
CA LYS A 13 -0.38 -18.56 1.46
C LYS A 13 0.85 -18.74 0.57
N GLU A 14 0.65 -19.07 -0.69
CA GLU A 14 1.71 -19.29 -1.68
C GLU A 14 2.40 -17.98 -2.06
N ILE A 15 1.61 -16.91 -2.21
CA ILE A 15 2.17 -15.57 -2.45
C ILE A 15 3.01 -15.11 -1.26
N PHE A 16 2.54 -15.29 -0.03
CA PHE A 16 3.30 -14.95 1.17
C PHE A 16 4.58 -15.79 1.31
N ALA A 17 4.53 -17.09 0.98
CA ALA A 17 5.72 -17.95 0.97
C ALA A 17 6.81 -17.41 0.01
N SER A 18 6.40 -16.71 -1.06
CA SER A 18 7.28 -16.08 -2.04
C SER A 18 7.60 -14.61 -1.74
N LEU A 19 7.17 -14.07 -0.58
CA LEU A 19 7.23 -12.63 -0.27
C LEU A 19 8.64 -12.04 -0.43
N LYS A 20 9.68 -12.78 -0.02
CA LYS A 20 11.08 -12.32 -0.13
C LYS A 20 11.48 -12.02 -1.58
N GLU A 21 11.14 -12.91 -2.52
CA GLU A 21 11.47 -12.70 -3.94
C GLU A 21 10.59 -11.62 -4.56
N ILE A 22 9.32 -11.53 -4.13
CA ILE A 22 8.41 -10.46 -4.53
C ILE A 22 8.99 -9.09 -4.14
N ILE A 23 9.39 -8.90 -2.87
CA ILE A 23 9.97 -7.63 -2.40
C ILE A 23 11.27 -7.29 -3.12
N LYS A 24 12.15 -8.27 -3.32
CA LYS A 24 13.39 -8.08 -4.09
C LYS A 24 13.10 -7.62 -5.51
N THR A 25 12.04 -8.15 -6.14
CA THR A 25 11.59 -7.77 -7.48
C THR A 25 10.95 -6.38 -7.49
N VAL A 26 10.15 -6.03 -6.48
CA VAL A 26 9.56 -4.70 -6.30
C VAL A 26 10.64 -3.64 -6.19
N ASN A 27 11.65 -3.85 -5.36
CA ASN A 27 12.71 -2.86 -5.11
C ASN A 27 13.61 -2.56 -6.32
N LYS A 28 13.64 -3.44 -7.33
CA LYS A 28 14.46 -3.29 -8.55
C LYS A 28 13.63 -3.14 -9.82
N GLY A 29 12.31 -3.24 -9.71
CA GLY A 29 11.40 -3.36 -10.83
C GLY A 29 11.03 -2.04 -11.46
N SER A 30 10.32 -2.12 -12.58
CA SER A 30 9.67 -0.97 -13.20
C SER A 30 8.55 -0.40 -12.32
N VAL A 31 8.07 0.79 -12.65
CA VAL A 31 6.87 1.39 -12.03
C VAL A 31 5.70 0.40 -11.96
N ILE A 32 5.41 -0.31 -13.05
CA ILE A 32 4.34 -1.32 -13.11
C ILE A 32 4.58 -2.45 -12.10
N THR A 33 5.84 -2.85 -11.92
CA THR A 33 6.20 -3.90 -10.95
C THR A 33 5.94 -3.43 -9.52
N ILE A 34 6.30 -2.19 -9.20
CA ILE A 34 6.09 -1.59 -7.88
C ILE A 34 4.59 -1.38 -7.62
N ASP A 35 3.85 -0.85 -8.60
CA ASP A 35 2.40 -0.58 -8.46
C ASP A 35 1.63 -1.85 -8.09
N ASN A 36 1.98 -2.99 -8.71
CA ASN A 36 1.39 -4.29 -8.40
C ASN A 36 1.96 -4.89 -7.10
N GLY A 37 3.22 -4.61 -6.77
CA GLY A 37 3.82 -5.01 -5.51
C GLY A 37 3.12 -4.41 -4.29
N VAL A 38 2.79 -3.11 -4.36
CA VAL A 38 2.00 -2.41 -3.33
C VAL A 38 0.62 -3.03 -3.16
N GLU A 39 -0.03 -3.40 -4.26
CA GLU A 39 -1.32 -4.08 -4.20
C GLU A 39 -1.24 -5.45 -3.53
N ILE A 40 -0.20 -6.22 -3.86
CA ILE A 40 0.05 -7.52 -3.23
C ILE A 40 0.30 -7.35 -1.74
N LEU A 41 1.12 -6.37 -1.35
CA LEU A 41 1.38 -6.07 0.06
C LEU A 41 0.11 -5.69 0.79
N ALA A 42 -0.71 -4.79 0.26
CA ALA A 42 -1.98 -4.42 0.86
C ALA A 42 -2.93 -5.62 1.02
N LYS A 43 -3.06 -6.46 -0.01
CA LYS A 43 -3.90 -7.66 0.04
C LYS A 43 -3.39 -8.73 1.00
N LEU A 44 -2.08 -8.87 1.17
CA LEU A 44 -1.51 -9.75 2.20
C LEU A 44 -1.70 -9.15 3.60
N ASN A 45 -1.52 -7.84 3.75
CA ASN A 45 -1.57 -7.12 5.02
C ASN A 45 -2.92 -7.18 5.72
N LYS A 46 -4.01 -7.38 4.96
CA LYS A 46 -5.35 -7.57 5.54
C LYS A 46 -5.47 -8.84 6.41
N HIS A 47 -4.53 -9.78 6.31
CA HIS A 47 -4.53 -11.02 7.08
C HIS A 47 -3.65 -10.86 8.32
N ASP A 48 -4.22 -11.02 9.51
CA ASP A 48 -3.52 -10.91 10.80
C ASP A 48 -2.23 -11.74 10.87
N LYS A 49 -2.25 -12.93 10.25
CA LYS A 49 -1.09 -13.84 10.18
C LYS A 49 0.14 -13.22 9.49
N TYR A 50 -0.07 -12.27 8.57
CA TYR A 50 0.98 -11.65 7.76
C TYR A 50 1.25 -10.20 8.13
N PHE A 51 0.35 -9.60 8.92
CA PHE A 51 0.33 -8.18 9.26
C PHE A 51 1.69 -7.68 9.76
N ASN A 52 2.26 -8.32 10.79
CA ASN A 52 3.53 -7.89 11.41
C ASN A 52 4.72 -7.86 10.45
N ILE A 53 4.64 -8.57 9.33
CA ILE A 53 5.69 -8.62 8.30
C ILE A 53 5.36 -7.68 7.14
N THR A 54 4.09 -7.59 6.75
CA THR A 54 3.67 -6.87 5.53
C THR A 54 3.35 -5.41 5.76
N ASP A 55 2.87 -5.01 6.94
CA ASP A 55 2.56 -3.61 7.26
C ASP A 55 3.82 -2.72 7.19
N PRO A 56 4.97 -3.09 7.80
CA PRO A 56 6.19 -2.28 7.70
C PRO A 56 6.70 -2.15 6.26
N LEU A 57 6.59 -3.21 5.46
CA LEU A 57 6.99 -3.20 4.06
C LEU A 57 6.08 -2.30 3.21
N LEU A 58 4.78 -2.32 3.48
CA LEU A 58 3.82 -1.45 2.80
C LEU A 58 4.06 0.03 3.17
N ILE A 59 4.23 0.33 4.46
CA ILE A 59 4.58 1.66 4.96
C ILE A 59 5.87 2.18 4.31
N GLU A 60 6.89 1.34 4.19
CA GLU A 60 8.15 1.70 3.52
C GLU A 60 7.92 2.13 2.05
N GLN A 61 7.10 1.38 1.30
CA GLN A 61 6.76 1.74 -0.08
C GLN A 61 5.97 3.06 -0.14
N LEU A 62 5.06 3.30 0.82
CA LEU A 62 4.29 4.54 0.90
C LEU A 62 5.16 5.75 1.25
N TRP A 63 6.25 5.59 1.99
CA TRP A 63 7.21 6.67 2.23
C TRP A 63 8.13 6.93 1.04
N LYS A 64 8.58 5.87 0.36
CA LYS A 64 9.56 5.98 -0.73
C LYS A 64 8.94 6.33 -2.08
N CYS A 65 7.65 6.09 -2.29
CA CYS A 65 7.06 6.25 -3.60
C CYS A 65 7.12 7.71 -4.09
N PRO A 66 7.33 7.94 -5.40
CA PRO A 66 7.12 9.23 -6.02
C PRO A 66 5.74 9.81 -5.66
N ILE A 67 5.68 11.11 -5.40
CA ILE A 67 4.45 11.76 -4.92
C ILE A 67 3.25 11.55 -5.87
N LYS A 68 3.51 11.39 -7.18
CA LYS A 68 2.47 11.11 -8.18
C LYS A 68 1.75 9.76 -7.98
N GLN A 69 2.39 8.79 -7.34
CA GLN A 69 1.84 7.45 -7.08
C GLN A 69 1.17 7.35 -5.71
N LEU A 70 1.53 8.23 -4.77
CA LEU A 70 1.05 8.16 -3.39
C LEU A 70 -0.48 8.04 -3.28
N PRO A 71 -1.31 8.85 -3.98
CA PRO A 71 -2.76 8.71 -3.86
C PRO A 71 -3.27 7.32 -4.26
N MET A 72 -2.74 6.77 -5.36
CA MET A 72 -3.10 5.43 -5.84
C MET A 72 -2.65 4.35 -4.85
N TYR A 73 -1.46 4.49 -4.26
CA TYR A 73 -0.94 3.50 -3.33
C TYR A 73 -1.71 3.51 -2.00
N ILE A 74 -2.08 4.70 -1.50
CA ILE A 74 -2.95 4.82 -0.34
C ILE A 74 -4.32 4.18 -0.63
N GLU A 75 -4.92 4.45 -1.79
CA GLU A 75 -6.19 3.83 -2.20
C GLU A 75 -6.11 2.29 -2.22
N LYS A 76 -5.02 1.72 -2.76
CA LYS A 76 -4.78 0.28 -2.71
C LYS A 76 -4.63 -0.24 -1.29
N SER A 77 -4.03 0.55 -0.39
CA SER A 77 -3.76 0.18 0.99
C SER A 77 -5.01 0.13 1.86
N LEU A 78 -6.07 0.87 1.50
CA LEU A 78 -7.33 0.96 2.27
C LEU A 78 -7.92 -0.40 2.66
N VAL A 79 -7.73 -1.43 1.83
CA VAL A 79 -8.23 -2.81 2.10
C VAL A 79 -7.62 -3.46 3.34
N SER A 80 -6.52 -2.91 3.87
CA SER A 80 -5.78 -3.44 5.02
C SER A 80 -5.66 -2.47 6.19
N ILE A 81 -6.25 -1.28 6.08
CA ILE A 81 -6.23 -0.29 7.16
C ILE A 81 -7.39 -0.58 8.12
N ASN A 82 -7.07 -0.66 9.40
CA ASN A 82 -7.98 -0.95 10.49
C ASN A 82 -7.67 -0.05 11.71
N LYS A 83 -8.38 -0.24 12.82
CA LYS A 83 -8.20 0.57 14.04
C LYS A 83 -6.80 0.49 14.64
N GLN A 84 -6.07 -0.61 14.42
CA GLN A 84 -4.74 -0.83 14.98
C GLN A 84 -3.64 -0.04 14.26
N ASN A 85 -3.75 0.15 12.94
CA ASN A 85 -2.69 0.79 12.14
C ASN A 85 -3.06 2.15 11.55
N LYS A 86 -4.33 2.57 11.62
CA LYS A 86 -4.83 3.79 10.96
C LYS A 86 -4.00 5.05 11.21
N GLU A 87 -3.48 5.23 12.42
CA GLU A 87 -2.72 6.43 12.83
C GLU A 87 -1.47 6.65 11.97
N ILE A 88 -0.77 5.56 11.61
CA ILE A 88 0.42 5.63 10.77
C ILE A 88 0.04 6.09 9.35
N TYR A 89 -1.03 5.53 8.79
CA TYR A 89 -1.49 5.90 7.44
C TYR A 89 -2.04 7.33 7.40
N GLN A 90 -2.73 7.79 8.45
CA GLN A 90 -3.11 9.19 8.62
C GLN A 90 -1.87 10.09 8.60
N SER A 91 -0.86 9.78 9.42
CA SER A 91 0.38 10.55 9.45
C SER A 91 1.10 10.58 8.10
N ILE A 92 1.10 9.48 7.34
CA ILE A 92 1.71 9.45 5.99
C ILE A 92 0.95 10.43 5.08
N ILE A 93 -0.38 10.33 5.04
CA ILE A 93 -1.21 11.17 4.19
C ILE A 93 -1.00 12.65 4.55
N GLU A 94 -1.09 13.01 5.83
CA GLU A 94 -0.99 14.41 6.27
C GLU A 94 0.38 15.02 5.95
N LYS A 95 1.47 14.30 6.26
CA LYS A 95 2.83 14.79 6.01
C LYS A 95 3.13 14.92 4.53
N ARG A 96 2.80 13.89 3.74
CA ARG A 96 3.16 13.83 2.32
C ARG A 96 2.20 14.58 1.42
N LYS A 97 0.97 14.86 1.86
CA LYS A 97 0.01 15.69 1.11
C LYS A 97 0.56 17.08 0.80
N LEU A 98 1.43 17.63 1.65
CA LEU A 98 2.11 18.91 1.42
C LEU A 98 3.06 18.89 0.20
N GLU A 99 3.52 17.72 -0.23
CA GLU A 99 4.38 17.56 -1.42
C GLU A 99 3.59 17.52 -2.74
N CYS A 100 2.25 17.42 -2.68
CA CYS A 100 1.40 17.26 -3.86
C CYS A 100 1.44 18.50 -4.75
N LYS A 101 1.52 18.29 -6.07
CA LYS A 101 1.68 19.36 -7.05
C LYS A 101 0.37 19.87 -7.64
N ASN A 102 -0.72 19.14 -7.43
CA ASN A 102 -2.03 19.50 -7.97
C ASN A 102 -3.18 19.09 -7.03
N ASP A 103 -4.31 19.77 -7.21
CA ASP A 103 -5.52 19.57 -6.39
C ASP A 103 -6.12 18.17 -6.55
N SER A 104 -5.93 17.51 -7.68
CA SER A 104 -6.46 16.17 -7.92
C SER A 104 -5.81 15.15 -6.97
N GLN A 105 -4.49 15.23 -6.78
CA GLN A 105 -3.76 14.40 -5.81
C GLN A 105 -4.25 14.64 -4.38
N VAL A 106 -4.37 15.92 -4.00
CA VAL A 106 -4.84 16.32 -2.66
C VAL A 106 -6.26 15.80 -2.40
N LYS A 107 -7.19 15.98 -3.35
CA LYS A 107 -8.59 15.51 -3.23
C LYS A 107 -8.68 14.00 -3.06
N ARG A 108 -7.86 13.24 -3.78
CA ARG A 108 -7.80 11.77 -3.65
C ARG A 108 -7.30 11.36 -2.26
N LEU A 109 -6.24 12.00 -1.78
CA LEU A 109 -5.71 11.75 -0.43
C LEU A 109 -6.72 12.13 0.66
N ASP A 110 -7.39 13.27 0.55
CA ASP A 110 -8.43 13.68 1.49
C ASP A 110 -9.62 12.71 1.51
N LYS A 111 -9.99 12.15 0.36
CA LYS A 111 -11.04 11.10 0.27
C LYS A 111 -10.62 9.83 1.01
N SER A 112 -9.36 9.41 0.87
CA SER A 112 -8.83 8.26 1.61
C SER A 112 -8.74 8.55 3.10
N LEU A 113 -8.26 9.74 3.50
CA LEU A 113 -8.18 10.16 4.89
C LEU A 113 -9.56 10.16 5.56
N LYS A 114 -10.60 10.67 4.87
CA LYS A 114 -11.98 10.62 5.36
C LYS A 114 -12.51 9.19 5.55
N GLN A 115 -12.08 8.22 4.74
CA GLN A 115 -12.44 6.82 4.94
C GLN A 115 -11.74 6.23 6.16
N ILE A 116 -10.45 6.52 6.32
CA ILE A 116 -9.65 6.05 7.46
C ILE A 116 -10.18 6.63 8.79
N ASN A 117 -10.59 7.90 8.80
CA ASN A 117 -11.15 8.55 9.99
C ASN A 117 -12.48 7.94 10.47
N LYS A 118 -13.18 7.19 9.61
CA LYS A 118 -14.46 6.54 9.95
C LYS A 118 -14.29 5.13 10.56
N LEU A 119 -13.06 4.60 10.60
CA LEU A 119 -12.73 3.31 11.21
C LEU A 119 -12.71 3.41 12.73
#